data_AF-A0A2K5HF85-F1
#
_entry.id   AF-A0A2K5HF85-F1
#
_cell.length_a   1.000
_cell.length_b   1.000
_cell.length_c   1.000
_cell.angle_alpha   90.00
_cell.angle_beta   90.00
_cell.angle_gamma   90.00
#
_symmetry.space_group_name_H-M   'P 1'
#
loop_
_entity.id
_entity.type
_entity.pdbx_description
1 polymer ?
#
loop_
_entity_poly.entity_id
_entity_poly.type
_entity_poly.pdbx_seq_one_letter_code
_entity_poly.pdbx_strand_id
1 'polypeptide(L)'
;QLKQQRDKLRQYQKRIAQQLERERALARQLLRDGRKERAKLLLKKKRYQEQLLDRTENQISSLEAMVQSIEFTQIEMKVMEGLQFGNECLNKMHQVMSIEEVERILDETQEAVEYQRQIDELLAGSFTQEDEDAILEELSAITQEQIELPEVPSEPLPEKIPGISMLDSFEWLEFTGEQRILEGSKTESLRPGCVARGRGSGAWLGGVPGLGLGLGFPGAG
;
A
#
# COMPACT_ATOMS: atom_id res chain seq x y z
N GLN A 1 -12.99 19.95 -7.05
CA GLN A 1 -13.43 21.06 -7.92
C GLN A 1 -12.67 21.10 -9.26
N LEU A 2 -11.33 20.98 -9.27
CA LEU A 2 -10.52 20.96 -10.51
C LEU A 2 -10.92 19.85 -11.51
N LYS A 3 -11.21 18.64 -11.03
CA LYS A 3 -11.67 17.52 -11.88
C LYS A 3 -12.96 17.89 -12.66
N GLN A 4 -13.93 18.54 -12.02
CA GLN A 4 -15.16 19.01 -12.68
C GLN A 4 -14.89 20.11 -13.72
N GLN A 5 -13.94 21.02 -13.46
CA GLN A 5 -13.56 22.05 -14.43
C GLN A 5 -12.88 21.45 -15.65
N ARG A 6 -11.96 20.50 -15.45
CA ARG A 6 -11.33 19.73 -16.53
C ARG A 6 -12.39 19.04 -17.39
N ASP A 7 -13.36 18.38 -16.77
CA ASP A 7 -14.41 17.65 -17.50
C ASP A 7 -15.31 18.60 -18.31
N LYS A 8 -15.62 19.79 -17.78
CA LYS A 8 -16.31 20.85 -18.53
C LYS A 8 -15.51 21.33 -19.73
N LEU A 9 -14.20 21.53 -19.60
CA LEU A 9 -13.33 21.92 -20.72
C LEU A 9 -13.25 20.83 -21.79
N ARG A 10 -13.17 19.55 -21.40
CA ARG A 10 -13.21 18.41 -22.33
C ARG A 10 -14.54 18.34 -23.09
N GLN A 11 -15.66 18.59 -22.41
CA GLN A 11 -16.97 18.69 -23.08
C GLN A 11 -17.01 19.85 -24.08
N TYR A 12 -16.42 21.00 -23.72
CA TYR A 12 -16.33 22.15 -24.60
C TYR A 12 -15.46 21.87 -25.84
N GLN A 13 -14.30 21.24 -25.66
CA GLN A 13 -13.41 20.78 -26.74
C GLN A 13 -14.18 19.88 -27.73
N LYS A 14 -14.93 18.90 -27.22
CA LYS A 14 -15.74 18.00 -28.07
C LYS A 14 -16.80 18.74 -28.88
N ARG A 15 -17.45 19.76 -28.29
CA ARG A 15 -18.43 20.60 -29.00
C ARG A 15 -17.78 21.42 -30.12
N ILE A 16 -16.62 22.04 -29.86
CA ILE A 16 -15.89 22.80 -30.88
C ILE A 16 -15.41 21.88 -32.01
N ALA A 17 -14.88 20.69 -31.69
CA ALA A 17 -14.44 19.72 -32.69
C ALA A 17 -15.58 19.33 -33.66
N GLN A 18 -16.77 19.04 -33.14
CA GLN A 18 -17.95 18.78 -33.97
C GLN A 18 -18.36 19.98 -34.83
N GLN A 19 -18.23 21.20 -34.29
CA GLN A 19 -18.53 22.41 -35.04
C GLN A 19 -17.53 22.65 -36.17
N LEU A 20 -16.24 22.36 -35.94
CA LEU A 20 -15.18 22.43 -36.95
C LEU A 20 -15.45 21.47 -38.12
N GLU A 21 -15.91 20.25 -37.87
CA GLU A 21 -16.27 19.29 -38.92
C GLU A 21 -17.43 19.80 -39.79
N ARG A 22 -18.46 20.38 -39.17
CA ARG A 22 -19.59 21.00 -39.89
C ARG A 22 -19.13 22.18 -40.74
N GLU A 23 -18.31 23.07 -40.18
CA GLU A 23 -17.77 24.22 -40.91
C GLU A 23 -16.86 23.79 -42.08
N ARG A 24 -16.09 22.70 -41.92
CA ARG A 24 -15.31 22.09 -43.03
C ARG A 24 -16.21 21.56 -44.14
N ALA A 25 -17.32 20.88 -43.81
CA ALA A 25 -18.27 20.38 -44.80
C ALA A 25 -18.97 21.52 -45.54
N LEU A 26 -19.43 22.55 -44.81
CA LEU A 26 -20.05 23.74 -45.39
C LEU A 26 -19.09 24.52 -46.28
N ALA A 27 -17.82 24.66 -45.88
CA ALA A 27 -16.80 25.29 -46.72
C ALA A 27 -16.59 24.52 -48.04
N ARG A 28 -16.58 23.19 -48.01
CA ARG A 28 -16.48 22.36 -49.22
C ARG A 28 -17.69 22.55 -50.14
N GLN A 29 -18.90 22.65 -49.59
CA GLN A 29 -20.12 22.90 -50.37
C GLN A 29 -20.09 24.28 -51.04
N LEU A 30 -19.74 25.34 -50.30
CA LEU A 30 -19.66 26.70 -50.87
C LEU A 30 -18.61 26.86 -51.97
N LEU A 31 -17.53 26.07 -51.93
CA LEU A 31 -16.55 26.01 -53.00
C LEU A 31 -17.10 25.35 -54.27
N ARG A 32 -17.95 24.31 -54.14
CA ARG A 32 -18.66 23.70 -55.27
C ARG A 32 -19.67 24.66 -55.89
N ASP A 33 -20.35 25.44 -55.06
CA ASP A 33 -21.33 26.45 -55.49
C ASP A 33 -20.68 27.72 -56.09
N GLY A 34 -19.35 27.79 -56.20
CA GLY A 34 -18.62 28.93 -56.74
C GLY A 34 -18.58 30.18 -55.83
N ARG A 35 -19.10 30.11 -54.61
CA ARG A 35 -19.20 31.26 -53.67
C ARG A 35 -17.93 31.44 -52.83
N LYS A 36 -16.84 31.84 -53.50
CA LYS A 36 -15.49 31.97 -52.91
C LYS A 36 -15.41 32.91 -51.70
N GLU A 37 -16.05 34.09 -51.74
CA GLU A 37 -16.00 35.05 -50.64
C GLU A 37 -16.62 34.51 -49.34
N ARG A 38 -17.74 33.78 -49.45
CA ARG A 38 -18.39 33.14 -48.30
C ARG A 38 -17.55 31.98 -47.75
N ALA A 39 -16.93 31.20 -48.63
CA ALA A 39 -16.01 30.14 -48.22
C ALA A 39 -14.80 30.71 -47.46
N LYS A 40 -14.21 31.82 -47.92
CA LYS A 40 -13.09 32.50 -47.26
C LYS A 40 -13.46 32.98 -45.85
N LEU A 41 -14.67 33.50 -45.65
CA LEU A 41 -15.16 33.91 -44.33
C LEU A 41 -15.30 32.71 -43.38
N LEU A 42 -15.87 31.59 -43.85
CA LEU A 42 -15.95 30.37 -43.05
C LEU A 42 -14.57 29.83 -42.68
N LEU A 43 -13.60 29.86 -43.60
CA LEU A 43 -12.23 29.41 -43.30
C LEU A 43 -11.54 30.30 -42.25
N LYS A 44 -11.83 31.61 -42.22
CA LYS A 44 -11.35 32.50 -41.14
C LYS A 44 -11.98 32.14 -39.79
N LYS A 45 -13.29 31.88 -39.77
CA LYS A 45 -14.02 31.44 -38.56
C LYS A 45 -13.48 30.10 -38.04
N LYS A 46 -13.24 29.17 -38.96
CA LYS A 46 -12.64 27.86 -38.70
C LYS A 46 -11.26 28.02 -38.03
N ARG A 47 -10.37 28.87 -38.57
CA ARG A 47 -9.04 29.12 -38.00
C ARG A 47 -9.10 29.69 -36.58
N TYR A 48 -10.05 30.58 -36.31
CA TYR A 48 -10.25 31.12 -34.95
C TYR A 48 -10.70 30.03 -33.95
N GLN A 49 -11.58 29.12 -34.37
CA GLN A 49 -11.99 27.99 -33.55
C GLN A 49 -10.85 27.00 -33.29
N GLU A 50 -9.99 26.75 -34.28
CA GLU A 50 -8.77 25.94 -34.10
C GLU A 50 -7.85 26.58 -33.03
N GLN A 51 -7.61 27.89 -33.10
CA GLN A 51 -6.82 28.59 -32.06
C GLN A 51 -7.47 28.52 -30.66
N LEU A 52 -8.80 28.56 -30.58
CA LEU A 52 -9.50 28.43 -29.31
C LEU A 52 -9.39 27.01 -28.74
N LEU A 53 -9.39 26.00 -29.61
CA LEU A 53 -9.18 24.61 -29.25
C LEU A 53 -7.77 24.42 -28.68
N ASP A 54 -6.74 24.95 -29.34
CA ASP A 54 -5.35 24.92 -28.86
C ASP A 54 -5.21 25.56 -27.45
N ARG A 55 -5.85 26.72 -27.24
CA ARG A 55 -5.87 27.37 -25.91
C ARG A 55 -6.54 26.51 -24.86
N THR A 56 -7.65 25.85 -25.22
CA THR A 56 -8.39 24.97 -24.32
C THR A 56 -7.58 23.73 -23.96
N GLU A 57 -6.84 23.15 -24.92
CA GLU A 57 -5.94 22.02 -24.67
C GLU A 57 -4.84 22.38 -23.69
N ASN A 58 -4.20 23.54 -23.88
CA ASN A 58 -3.20 24.04 -22.94
C ASN A 58 -3.77 24.22 -21.53
N GLN A 59 -5.00 24.72 -21.40
CA GLN A 59 -5.68 24.84 -20.11
C GLN A 59 -5.97 23.47 -19.47
N ILE A 60 -6.37 22.47 -20.27
CA ILE A 60 -6.59 21.10 -19.79
C ILE A 60 -5.28 20.51 -19.26
N SER A 61 -4.18 20.64 -20.01
CA SER A 61 -2.85 20.15 -19.59
C SER A 61 -2.38 20.81 -18.30
N SER A 62 -2.56 22.13 -18.16
CA SER A 62 -2.24 22.84 -16.91
C SER A 62 -3.09 22.36 -15.73
N LEU A 63 -4.39 22.08 -15.93
CA LEU A 63 -5.25 21.50 -14.89
C LEU A 63 -4.82 20.08 -14.50
N GLU A 64 -4.40 19.27 -15.46
CA GLU A 64 -3.91 17.92 -15.22
C GLU A 64 -2.62 17.93 -14.41
N ALA A 65 -1.68 18.82 -14.72
CA ALA A 65 -0.46 19.02 -13.95
C ALA A 65 -0.75 19.45 -12.50
N MET A 66 -1.68 20.38 -12.29
CA MET A 66 -2.10 20.79 -10.94
C MET A 66 -2.75 19.65 -10.15
N VAL A 67 -3.58 18.83 -10.81
CA VAL A 67 -4.18 17.65 -10.15
C VAL A 67 -3.12 16.64 -9.74
N GLN A 68 -2.15 16.35 -10.60
CA GLN A 68 -1.04 15.44 -10.27
C GLN A 68 -0.20 15.96 -9.11
N SER A 69 0.11 17.27 -9.09
CA SER A 69 0.84 17.89 -7.99
C SER A 69 0.08 17.76 -6.66
N ILE A 70 -1.24 17.96 -6.65
CA ILE A 70 -2.06 17.78 -5.44
C ILE A 70 -2.11 16.31 -5.00
N GLU A 71 -2.20 15.37 -5.93
CA GLU A 71 -2.19 13.94 -5.61
C GLU A 71 -0.83 13.51 -5.04
N PHE A 72 0.26 14.06 -5.57
CA PHE A 72 1.61 13.84 -5.04
C PHE A 72 1.77 14.42 -3.63
N THR A 73 1.37 15.67 -3.39
CA THR A 73 1.46 16.27 -2.05
C THR A 73 0.59 15.53 -1.03
N GLN A 74 -0.55 14.95 -1.44
CA GLN A 74 -1.34 14.08 -0.56
C GLN A 74 -0.60 12.80 -0.17
N ILE A 75 0.20 12.22 -1.06
CA ILE A 75 1.04 11.07 -0.74
C ILE A 75 2.16 11.49 0.21
N GLU A 76 2.84 12.61 -0.08
CA GLU A 76 3.89 13.15 0.79
C GLU A 76 3.38 13.41 2.21
N MET A 77 2.19 14.01 2.35
CA MET A 77 1.57 14.21 3.66
C MET A 77 1.34 12.88 4.39
N LYS A 78 0.79 11.86 3.71
CA LYS A 78 0.58 10.54 4.32
C LYS A 78 1.87 9.87 4.77
N VAL A 79 2.95 10.00 3.99
CA VAL A 79 4.27 9.49 4.36
C VAL A 79 4.78 10.21 5.60
N MET A 80 4.68 11.54 5.64
CA MET A 80 5.09 12.34 6.80
C MET A 80 4.26 12.00 8.05
N GLU A 81 2.94 11.84 7.92
CA GLU A 81 2.06 11.39 9.02
C GLU A 81 2.46 10.00 9.51
N GLY A 82 2.78 9.07 8.61
CA GLY A 82 3.26 7.73 8.96
C GLY A 82 4.58 7.76 9.74
N LEU A 83 5.52 8.62 9.32
CA LEU A 83 6.78 8.82 10.04
C LEU A 83 6.58 9.47 11.42
N GLN A 84 5.69 10.47 11.52
CA GLN A 84 5.34 11.09 12.79
C GLN A 84 4.71 10.09 13.76
N PHE A 85 3.72 9.32 13.28
CA PHE A 85 3.09 8.27 14.08
C PHE A 85 4.09 7.19 14.51
N GLY A 86 5.01 6.79 13.61
CA GLY A 86 6.10 5.89 13.93
C GLY A 86 7.02 6.44 15.01
N ASN A 87 7.40 7.72 14.92
CA ASN A 87 8.22 8.40 15.93
C ASN A 87 7.49 8.50 17.28
N GLU A 88 6.20 8.85 17.30
CA GLU A 88 5.38 8.85 18.51
C GLU A 88 5.27 7.47 19.15
N CYS A 89 5.07 6.42 18.33
CA CYS A 89 5.02 5.04 18.80
C CYS A 89 6.36 4.63 19.44
N LEU A 90 7.48 4.93 18.77
CA LEU A 90 8.82 4.70 19.31
C LEU A 90 9.04 5.46 20.61
N ASN A 91 8.65 6.73 20.69
CA ASN A 91 8.77 7.52 21.93
C ASN A 91 7.94 6.92 23.06
N LYS A 92 6.71 6.44 22.78
CA LYS A 92 5.88 5.76 23.78
C LYS A 92 6.51 4.44 24.23
N MET A 93 7.05 3.63 23.31
CA MET A 93 7.79 2.42 23.67
C MET A 93 9.03 2.75 24.51
N HIS A 94 9.75 3.82 24.15
CA HIS A 94 10.92 4.28 24.89
C HIS A 94 10.55 4.82 26.28
N GLN A 95 9.35 5.38 26.46
CA GLN A 95 8.78 5.77 27.76
C GLN A 95 8.35 4.56 28.60
N VAL A 96 7.74 3.55 28.00
CA VAL A 96 7.35 2.32 28.71
C VAL A 96 8.57 1.47 29.08
N MET A 97 9.63 1.52 28.28
CA MET A 97 10.94 0.94 28.56
C MET A 97 11.85 1.92 29.31
N SER A 98 11.35 3.09 29.74
CA SER A 98 12.22 4.18 30.16
C SER A 98 12.98 3.79 31.41
N ILE A 99 14.30 3.93 31.28
CA ILE A 99 15.28 4.37 32.28
C ILE A 99 15.23 3.67 33.64
N GLU A 100 14.10 3.61 34.33
CA GLU A 100 13.88 2.90 35.60
C GLU A 100 14.22 1.41 35.49
N GLU A 101 13.84 0.72 34.42
CA GLU A 101 14.21 -0.70 34.23
C GLU A 101 15.71 -0.85 33.93
N VAL A 102 16.31 0.11 33.23
CA VAL A 102 17.75 0.10 32.91
C VAL A 102 18.60 0.47 34.12
N GLU A 103 18.17 1.46 34.92
CA GLU A 103 18.76 1.86 36.21
C GLU A 103 18.64 0.72 37.21
N ARG A 104 17.48 0.06 37.31
CA ARG A 104 17.31 -1.12 38.18
C ARG A 104 18.25 -2.26 37.78
N ILE A 105 18.40 -2.54 36.49
CA ILE A 105 19.35 -3.58 36.02
C ILE A 105 20.79 -3.19 36.35
N LEU A 106 21.16 -1.92 36.17
CA LEU A 106 22.50 -1.44 36.51
C LEU A 106 22.78 -1.54 38.02
N ASP A 107 21.82 -1.11 38.85
CA ASP A 107 21.90 -1.22 40.31
C ASP A 107 21.98 -2.69 40.76
N GLU A 108 21.13 -3.58 40.21
CA GLU A 108 21.16 -5.02 40.48
C GLU A 108 22.51 -5.66 40.08
N THR A 109 23.09 -5.27 38.93
CA THR A 109 24.42 -5.76 38.53
C THR A 109 25.55 -5.20 39.39
N GLN A 110 25.45 -3.96 39.85
CA GLN A 110 26.47 -3.35 40.70
C GLN A 110 26.44 -3.98 42.11
N GLU A 111 25.25 -4.20 42.69
CA GLU A 111 25.09 -4.96 43.94
C GLU A 111 25.62 -6.38 43.81
N ALA A 112 25.35 -7.08 42.71
CA ALA A 112 25.88 -8.43 42.49
C ALA A 112 27.42 -8.47 42.41
N VAL A 113 28.03 -7.48 41.76
CA VAL A 113 29.49 -7.34 41.71
C VAL A 113 30.08 -7.02 43.08
N GLU A 114 29.43 -6.15 43.86
CA GLU A 114 29.86 -5.84 45.23
C GLU A 114 29.72 -7.04 46.16
N TYR A 115 28.64 -7.83 46.02
CA TYR A 115 28.47 -9.08 46.75
C TYR A 115 29.53 -10.11 46.37
N GLN A 116 29.83 -10.26 45.07
CA GLN A 116 30.93 -11.12 44.62
C GLN A 116 32.27 -10.64 45.19
N ARG A 117 32.52 -9.34 45.20
CA ARG A 117 33.75 -8.78 45.78
C ARG A 117 33.84 -9.00 47.29
N GLN A 118 32.73 -8.95 48.00
CA GLN A 118 32.68 -9.32 49.42
C GLN A 118 32.96 -10.81 49.62
N ILE A 119 32.43 -11.68 48.76
CA ILE A 119 32.78 -13.11 48.76
C ILE A 119 34.28 -13.27 48.50
N ASP A 120 34.82 -12.60 47.49
CA ASP A 120 36.24 -12.66 47.14
C ASP A 120 37.13 -12.16 48.29
N GLU A 121 36.73 -11.10 49.00
CA GLU A 121 37.45 -10.56 50.17
C GLU A 121 37.38 -11.50 51.38
N LEU A 122 36.21 -12.09 51.64
CA LEU A 122 36.02 -13.10 52.69
C LEU A 122 36.83 -14.38 52.40
N LEU A 123 36.87 -14.80 51.12
CA LEU A 123 37.67 -15.93 50.66
C LEU A 123 39.16 -15.60 50.78
N ALA A 124 39.62 -14.46 50.27
CA ALA A 124 41.03 -14.03 50.33
C ALA A 124 41.55 -13.86 51.76
N GLY A 125 40.70 -13.45 52.71
CA GLY A 125 41.07 -13.35 54.12
C GLY A 125 41.11 -14.68 54.89
N SER A 126 40.64 -15.78 54.27
CA SER A 126 40.45 -17.08 54.93
C SER A 126 41.46 -18.16 54.53
N PHE A 127 42.22 -17.96 53.45
CA PHE A 127 43.23 -18.93 53.01
C PHE A 127 44.59 -18.68 53.68
N THR A 128 45.22 -19.76 54.14
CA THR A 128 46.63 -19.71 54.58
C THR A 128 47.55 -19.96 53.39
N GLN A 129 48.83 -19.60 53.54
CA GLN A 129 49.83 -19.80 52.47
C GLN A 129 50.00 -21.28 52.07
N GLU A 130 49.74 -22.21 53.00
CA GLU A 130 49.73 -23.65 52.73
C GLU A 130 48.51 -24.09 51.89
N ASP A 131 47.35 -23.44 52.08
CA ASP A 131 46.15 -23.70 51.29
C ASP A 131 46.28 -23.16 49.85
N GLU A 132 46.93 -22.01 49.67
CA GLU A 132 47.21 -21.43 48.35
C GLU A 132 48.13 -22.35 47.51
N ASP A 133 49.16 -22.93 48.14
CA ASP A 133 50.08 -23.86 47.48
C ASP A 133 49.37 -25.17 47.07
N ALA A 134 48.49 -25.71 47.94
CA ALA A 134 47.70 -26.91 47.63
C ALA A 134 46.70 -26.67 46.48
N ILE A 135 46.03 -25.51 46.46
CA ILE A 135 45.11 -25.11 45.38
C ILE A 135 45.85 -24.93 44.05
N LEU A 136 47.06 -24.36 44.07
CA LEU A 136 47.90 -24.21 42.88
C LEU A 136 48.33 -25.57 42.31
N GLU A 137 48.64 -26.53 43.18
CA GLU A 137 48.97 -27.90 42.76
C GLU A 137 47.75 -28.59 42.13
N GLU A 138 46.56 -28.49 42.75
CA GLU A 138 45.31 -29.02 42.17
C GLU A 138 44.94 -28.35 40.84
N LEU A 139 45.09 -27.03 40.71
CA LEU A 139 44.85 -26.29 39.47
C LEU A 139 45.82 -26.74 38.37
N SER A 140 47.07 -27.00 38.71
CA SER A 140 48.07 -27.53 37.78
C SER A 140 47.70 -28.94 37.30
N ALA A 141 47.18 -29.80 38.17
CA ALA A 141 46.72 -31.13 37.80
C ALA A 141 45.53 -31.10 36.82
N ILE A 142 44.54 -30.23 37.07
CA ILE A 142 43.36 -30.08 36.22
C ILE A 142 43.72 -29.48 34.84
N THR A 143 44.62 -28.50 34.82
CA THR A 143 45.08 -27.91 33.55
C THR A 143 45.93 -28.90 32.75
N GLN A 144 46.77 -29.71 33.39
CA GLN A 144 47.52 -30.77 32.70
C GLN A 144 46.60 -31.86 32.13
N GLU A 145 45.51 -32.21 32.83
CA GLU A 145 44.50 -33.18 32.36
C GLU A 145 43.66 -32.66 31.17
N GLN A 146 43.43 -31.35 31.07
CA GLN A 146 42.66 -30.76 29.96
C GLN A 146 43.49 -30.40 28.71
N ILE A 147 44.83 -30.50 28.76
CA ILE A 147 45.71 -30.14 27.63
C ILE A 147 45.87 -31.28 26.59
N GLU A 148 45.23 -32.45 26.75
CA GLU A 148 45.06 -33.39 25.63
C GLU A 148 43.88 -33.00 24.72
N LEU A 149 43.95 -31.81 24.12
CA LEU A 149 43.08 -31.43 23.00
C LEU A 149 43.77 -31.88 21.69
N PRO A 150 43.15 -32.77 20.89
CA PRO A 150 43.71 -33.17 19.60
C PRO A 150 43.83 -31.98 18.65
N GLU A 151 44.91 -31.97 17.87
CA GLU A 151 45.26 -30.93 16.89
C GLU A 151 44.05 -30.60 15.98
N VAL A 152 43.58 -29.35 16.06
CA VAL A 152 42.52 -28.85 15.17
C VAL A 152 43.04 -28.95 13.73
N PRO A 153 42.34 -29.65 12.81
CA PRO A 153 42.74 -29.74 11.42
C PRO A 153 42.89 -28.34 10.80
N SER A 154 44.08 -28.06 10.26
CA SER A 154 44.40 -26.83 9.54
C SER A 154 43.91 -26.93 8.09
N GLU A 155 42.61 -27.05 7.89
CA GLU A 155 42.00 -26.82 6.57
C GLU A 155 41.69 -25.33 6.40
N PRO A 156 42.14 -24.69 5.30
CA PRO A 156 41.83 -23.30 5.04
C PRO A 156 40.32 -23.14 4.80
N LEU A 157 39.68 -22.29 5.59
CA LEU A 157 38.27 -21.93 5.43
C LEU A 157 38.01 -21.42 4.00
N PRO A 158 36.91 -21.83 3.35
CA PRO A 158 36.57 -21.37 2.00
C PRO A 158 36.41 -19.85 1.98
N GLU A 159 37.04 -19.21 1.00
CA GLU A 159 37.06 -17.76 0.81
C GLU A 159 35.64 -17.18 0.72
N LYS A 160 35.47 -16.01 1.35
CA LYS A 160 34.27 -15.17 1.33
C LYS A 160 33.63 -15.15 -0.06
N ILE A 161 32.39 -15.63 -0.13
CA ILE A 161 31.47 -15.30 -1.22
C ILE A 161 31.30 -13.77 -1.21
N PRO A 162 31.66 -13.04 -2.28
CA PRO A 162 31.42 -11.61 -2.33
C PRO A 162 29.93 -11.42 -2.64
N GLY A 163 29.17 -10.90 -1.67
CA GLY A 163 27.84 -10.37 -1.96
C GLY A 163 26.68 -10.79 -1.07
N ILE A 164 26.90 -11.33 0.13
CA ILE A 164 25.82 -11.34 1.14
C ILE A 164 26.02 -10.11 2.03
N SER A 165 25.42 -9.00 1.62
CA SER A 165 25.14 -7.91 2.52
C SER A 165 23.90 -8.27 3.35
N MET A 166 23.85 -7.84 4.60
CA MET A 166 22.77 -8.07 5.57
C MET A 166 21.38 -7.51 5.15
N LEU A 167 21.23 -7.10 3.89
CA LEU A 167 20.03 -6.46 3.35
C LEU A 167 19.18 -7.37 2.44
N ASP A 168 19.61 -8.59 2.11
CA ASP A 168 18.78 -9.52 1.31
C ASP A 168 17.80 -10.36 2.14
N SER A 169 17.78 -10.19 3.47
CA SER A 169 16.76 -10.80 4.34
C SER A 169 15.34 -10.28 4.08
N PHE A 170 15.17 -9.26 3.25
CA PHE A 170 13.86 -8.66 2.97
C PHE A 170 13.15 -9.23 1.74
N GLU A 171 13.79 -10.12 0.97
CA GLU A 171 13.13 -10.81 -0.15
C GLU A 171 12.29 -12.01 0.30
N TRP A 172 12.50 -12.52 1.52
CA TRP A 172 11.61 -13.52 2.14
C TRP A 172 10.28 -12.95 2.65
N LEU A 173 10.12 -11.62 2.69
CA LEU A 173 8.89 -10.96 3.16
C LEU A 173 7.94 -10.52 2.04
N GLU A 174 8.24 -10.79 0.77
CA GLU A 174 7.31 -10.54 -0.34
C GLU A 174 6.44 -11.77 -0.69
N PHE A 175 6.69 -12.94 -0.07
CA PHE A 175 5.94 -14.17 -0.35
C PHE A 175 4.75 -14.44 0.60
N THR A 176 4.62 -13.73 1.72
CA THR A 176 3.44 -13.85 2.60
C THR A 176 2.44 -12.74 2.34
N GLY A 177 1.97 -12.66 1.10
CA GLY A 177 1.15 -11.58 0.59
C GLY A 177 -0.11 -12.02 -0.13
N GLU A 178 -0.82 -13.07 0.32
CA GLU A 178 -2.23 -13.24 -0.08
C GLU A 178 -3.12 -13.98 0.94
N GLN A 179 -4.20 -13.28 1.30
CA GLN A 179 -5.52 -13.71 1.80
C GLN A 179 -5.63 -14.29 3.21
N ARG A 180 -6.14 -13.47 4.16
CA ARG A 180 -7.46 -13.67 4.81
C ARG A 180 -7.73 -12.61 5.89
N ILE A 181 -8.38 -11.48 5.54
CA ILE A 181 -9.28 -10.77 6.48
C ILE A 181 -10.46 -10.21 5.68
N LEU A 182 -11.50 -11.03 5.55
CA LEU A 182 -12.86 -10.57 5.37
C LEU A 182 -13.66 -11.24 6.47
N GLU A 183 -13.88 -10.52 7.56
CA GLU A 183 -15.07 -10.66 8.40
C GLU A 183 -15.22 -9.39 9.23
N GLY A 184 -15.76 -8.38 8.55
CA GLY A 184 -16.36 -7.23 9.21
C GLY A 184 -17.61 -7.67 9.94
N SER A 185 -17.63 -7.35 11.23
CA SER A 185 -18.79 -7.21 12.10
C SER A 185 -20.01 -6.68 11.35
N LYS A 186 -20.98 -7.56 11.08
CA LYS A 186 -22.35 -7.17 10.78
C LYS A 186 -23.19 -7.51 11.99
N THR A 187 -23.65 -6.46 12.65
CA THR A 187 -24.72 -6.49 13.65
C THR A 187 -26.00 -6.96 12.95
N GLU A 188 -26.32 -8.24 13.08
CA GLU A 188 -27.60 -8.79 12.62
C GLU A 188 -28.54 -8.92 13.82
N SER A 189 -29.34 -7.87 13.98
CA SER A 189 -30.48 -7.83 14.88
C SER A 189 -31.59 -8.75 14.37
N LEU A 190 -31.89 -9.79 15.15
CA LEU A 190 -33.22 -10.32 15.48
C LEU A 190 -34.26 -10.40 14.33
N ARG A 191 -34.55 -11.62 13.87
CA ARG A 191 -35.93 -12.15 13.77
C ARG A 191 -35.96 -13.67 13.98
N PRO A 192 -36.88 -14.20 14.80
CA PRO A 192 -36.98 -15.64 15.05
C PRO A 192 -37.97 -16.34 14.12
N GLY A 193 -37.63 -17.58 13.75
CA GLY A 193 -38.46 -18.76 14.05
C GLY A 193 -39.66 -19.05 13.17
N CYS A 194 -39.51 -20.07 12.33
CA CYS A 194 -40.58 -20.82 11.67
C CYS A 194 -41.66 -21.31 12.64
N VAL A 195 -42.94 -21.20 12.26
CA VAL A 195 -44.00 -22.13 12.68
C VAL A 195 -44.83 -22.51 11.46
N ALA A 196 -44.99 -23.82 11.28
CA ALA A 196 -45.73 -24.45 10.21
C ALA A 196 -47.26 -24.45 10.43
N ARG A 197 -47.97 -24.65 9.32
CA ARG A 197 -49.21 -25.47 9.16
C ARG A 197 -50.56 -24.70 9.15
N GLY A 198 -51.26 -24.76 7.99
CA GLY A 198 -52.70 -25.10 7.97
C GLY A 198 -53.70 -24.26 7.13
N ARG A 199 -54.18 -24.87 6.03
CA ARG A 199 -55.57 -24.95 5.48
C ARG A 199 -56.32 -23.73 4.89
N GLY A 200 -56.79 -23.95 3.64
CA GLY A 200 -58.10 -23.56 3.06
C GLY A 200 -58.20 -22.13 2.50
N SER A 201 -58.97 -21.77 1.47
CA SER A 201 -59.88 -22.42 0.51
C SER A 201 -60.36 -21.33 -0.48
N GLY A 202 -60.73 -21.69 -1.72
CA GLY A 202 -61.58 -20.87 -2.64
C GLY A 202 -60.82 -20.17 -3.77
N ALA A 203 -60.92 -20.66 -5.03
CA ALA A 203 -61.86 -20.21 -6.09
C ALA A 203 -61.58 -18.74 -6.49
N TRP A 204 -61.33 -18.36 -7.76
CA TRP A 204 -62.25 -18.40 -8.90
C TRP A 204 -61.50 -18.41 -10.26
N LEU A 205 -61.92 -19.34 -11.13
CA LEU A 205 -62.22 -19.25 -12.59
C LEU A 205 -61.67 -18.00 -13.34
N GLY A 206 -60.92 -18.07 -14.45
CA GLY A 206 -61.10 -18.89 -15.64
C GLY A 206 -61.88 -18.10 -16.71
N GLY A 207 -61.23 -17.68 -17.81
CA GLY A 207 -61.95 -17.10 -18.97
C GLY A 207 -61.06 -16.40 -20.01
N VAL A 208 -60.82 -17.08 -21.14
CA VAL A 208 -60.30 -16.56 -22.43
C VAL A 208 -61.51 -16.47 -23.39
N PRO A 209 -61.61 -15.45 -24.27
CA PRO A 209 -61.40 -15.63 -25.73
C PRO A 209 -60.71 -14.39 -26.36
N GLY A 210 -59.95 -14.41 -27.46
CA GLY A 210 -60.15 -15.09 -28.75
C GLY A 210 -60.68 -14.07 -29.79
N LEU A 211 -60.16 -14.14 -31.04
CA LEU A 211 -60.44 -13.35 -32.28
C LEU A 211 -59.36 -12.27 -32.57
N GLY A 212 -58.65 -12.22 -33.70
CA GLY A 212 -58.80 -12.83 -35.03
C GLY A 212 -58.74 -11.73 -36.11
N LEU A 213 -58.16 -12.04 -37.28
CA LEU A 213 -57.92 -11.23 -38.52
C LEU A 213 -56.50 -10.64 -38.59
N GLY A 214 -55.56 -11.06 -39.47
CA GLY A 214 -55.66 -11.62 -40.83
C GLY A 214 -55.38 -10.49 -41.84
N LEU A 215 -54.20 -10.42 -42.48
CA LEU A 215 -53.91 -10.70 -43.92
C LEU A 215 -52.86 -9.63 -44.34
N GLY A 216 -51.81 -9.78 -45.15
CA GLY A 216 -51.20 -10.86 -45.93
C GLY A 216 -49.95 -10.27 -46.63
N PHE A 217 -48.87 -11.05 -46.75
CA PHE A 217 -47.85 -10.96 -47.81
C PHE A 217 -48.46 -11.49 -49.14
N PRO A 218 -47.86 -11.43 -50.35
CA PRO A 218 -46.42 -11.33 -50.73
C PRO A 218 -46.18 -10.33 -51.91
N GLY A 219 -45.02 -10.19 -52.58
CA GLY A 219 -43.89 -11.08 -52.78
C GLY A 219 -42.79 -10.47 -53.64
N ALA A 220 -41.79 -11.32 -53.88
CA ALA A 220 -40.58 -11.10 -54.67
C ALA A 220 -40.84 -11.14 -56.19
N GLY A 221 -39.95 -10.46 -56.91
CA GLY A 221 -39.79 -10.46 -58.36
C GLY A 221 -38.67 -9.50 -58.74
#